data_AF-A0A4Q3L7N0-F1
#
_entry.id   AF-A0A4Q3L7N0-F1
#
_cell.length_a   1.000
_cell.length_b   1.000
_cell.length_c   1.000
_cell.angle_alpha   90.00
_cell.angle_beta   90.00
_cell.angle_gamma   90.00
#
_symmetry.space_group_name_H-M   'P 1'
#
loop_
_entity.id
_entity.type
_entity.pdbx_description
1 polymer ?
#
loop_
_entity_poly.entity_id
_entity_poly.type
_entity_poly.pdbx_seq_one_letter_code
_entity_poly.pdbx_strand_id
1 'polypeptide(L)'
;MSEPTEADVLARAKRTFIEKNHDDRAWDAGFTEREARHGHSVACLTELERQEYLEQARHELRTSSPAERLDRCKTGRKGIE
;
A
#
# COMPACT_ATOMS: atom_id res chain seq x y z
N MET A 1 -17.29 6.94 8.60
CA MET A 1 -15.94 6.83 8.01
C MET A 1 -15.93 5.56 7.19
N SER A 2 -15.78 5.64 5.87
CA SER A 2 -15.75 4.45 5.03
C SER A 2 -14.44 3.73 5.27
N GLU A 3 -14.50 2.49 5.74
CA GLU A 3 -13.33 1.63 5.79
C GLU A 3 -12.77 1.49 4.36
N PRO A 4 -11.43 1.49 4.18
CA PRO A 4 -10.84 1.26 2.88
C PRO A 4 -11.29 -0.10 2.37
N THR A 5 -11.87 -0.12 1.17
CA THR A 5 -12.29 -1.37 0.54
C THR A 5 -11.07 -2.22 0.24
N GLU A 6 -11.22 -3.55 0.25
CA GLU A 6 -10.14 -4.48 -0.08
C GLU A 6 -9.53 -4.20 -1.46
N ALA A 7 -10.34 -3.71 -2.40
CA ALA A 7 -9.89 -3.28 -3.72
C ALA A 7 -8.91 -2.08 -3.66
N ASP A 8 -9.18 -1.11 -2.79
CA ASP A 8 -8.33 0.08 -2.60
C ASP A 8 -7.00 -0.29 -1.95
N VAL A 9 -7.05 -1.16 -0.93
CA VAL A 9 -5.87 -1.74 -0.27
C VAL A 9 -5.01 -2.50 -1.28
N LEU A 10 -5.61 -3.34 -2.12
CA LEU A 10 -4.92 -4.07 -3.17
C LEU A 10 -4.29 -3.16 -4.22
N ALA A 11 -5.01 -2.14 -4.69
CA ALA A 11 -4.50 -1.19 -5.68
C ALA A 11 -3.30 -0.40 -5.13
N ARG A 12 -3.40 0.05 -3.88
CA ARG A 12 -2.32 0.77 -3.19
C ARG A 12 -1.11 -0.14 -2.95
N ALA A 13 -1.32 -1.35 -2.46
CA ALA A 13 -0.27 -2.33 -2.22
C ALA A 13 0.52 -2.68 -3.50
N LYS A 14 -0.20 -2.95 -4.61
CA LYS A 14 0.42 -3.19 -5.92
C LYS A 14 1.23 -2.01 -6.42
N ARG A 15 0.76 -0.79 -6.19
CA ARG A 15 1.47 0.42 -6.60
C ARG A 15 2.77 0.60 -5.80
N THR A 16 2.73 0.43 -4.48
CA THR A 16 3.92 0.46 -3.62
C THR A 16 4.91 -0.66 -3.99
N PHE A 17 4.39 -1.83 -4.35
CA PHE A 17 5.21 -2.94 -4.83
C PHE A 17 5.97 -2.58 -6.11
N ILE A 18 5.29 -2.04 -7.14
CA ILE A 18 5.93 -1.62 -8.40
C ILE A 18 6.98 -0.55 -8.12
N GLU A 19 6.67 0.43 -7.27
CA GLU A 19 7.59 1.51 -6.91
C GLU A 19 8.84 1.00 -6.19
N LYS A 20 8.72 0.00 -5.30
CA LYS A 20 9.85 -0.55 -4.54
C LYS A 20 10.67 -1.61 -5.27
N ASN A 21 10.04 -2.40 -6.15
CA ASN A 21 10.67 -3.57 -6.76
C ASN A 21 11.07 -3.34 -8.22
N HIS A 22 10.72 -2.19 -8.82
CA HIS A 22 11.11 -1.82 -10.19
C HIS A 22 10.83 -2.92 -11.24
N ASP A 23 9.74 -3.68 -11.09
CA ASP A 23 9.37 -4.81 -11.96
C ASP A 23 10.32 -6.03 -11.93
N ASP A 24 11.32 -6.05 -11.04
CA ASP A 24 12.27 -7.16 -10.92
C ASP A 24 11.64 -8.41 -10.25
N ARG A 25 10.52 -8.21 -9.55
CA ARG A 25 9.78 -9.27 -8.84
C ARG A 25 8.33 -9.30 -9.28
N ALA A 26 7.70 -10.45 -9.11
CA ALA A 26 6.29 -10.67 -9.45
C ALA A 26 5.38 -10.67 -8.22
N TRP A 27 4.25 -9.96 -8.33
CA TRP A 27 3.22 -9.91 -7.28
C TRP A 27 2.46 -11.24 -7.11
N ASP A 28 2.32 -12.01 -8.19
CA ASP A 28 1.57 -13.27 -8.20
C ASP A 28 2.20 -14.24 -9.22
N ALA A 29 2.06 -15.55 -8.97
CA ALA A 29 2.59 -16.60 -9.84
C ALA A 29 2.06 -16.51 -11.27
N GLY A 30 0.83 -16.00 -11.46
CA GLY A 30 0.29 -15.75 -12.79
C GLY A 30 1.04 -14.68 -13.59
N PHE A 31 1.70 -13.74 -12.91
CA PHE A 31 2.54 -12.73 -13.56
C PHE A 31 3.91 -13.32 -13.94
N THR A 32 4.47 -14.14 -13.06
CA THR A 32 5.72 -14.88 -13.31
C THR A 32 5.62 -15.79 -14.53
N GLU A 33 4.50 -16.51 -14.71
CA GLU A 33 4.31 -17.35 -15.90
C GLU A 33 4.27 -16.51 -17.19
N ARG A 34 3.69 -15.31 -17.13
CA ARG A 34 3.68 -14.39 -18.29
C ARG A 34 5.07 -13.87 -18.61
N GLU A 35 5.81 -13.39 -17.61
CA GLU A 35 7.20 -12.92 -17.79
C GLU A 35 8.13 -14.05 -18.24
N ALA A 36 7.94 -15.27 -17.74
CA ALA A 36 8.68 -16.45 -18.19
C ALA A 36 8.47 -16.73 -19.69
N ARG A 37 7.28 -16.48 -20.24
CA ARG A 37 7.02 -16.58 -21.68
C ARG A 37 7.73 -15.49 -22.49
N HIS A 38 8.04 -14.36 -21.88
CA HIS A 38 8.85 -13.29 -22.47
C HIS A 38 10.37 -13.51 -22.28
N GLY A 39 10.78 -14.58 -21.59
CA GLY A 39 12.18 -14.90 -21.31
C GLY A 39 12.74 -14.22 -20.06
N HIS A 40 11.88 -13.61 -19.24
CA HIS A 40 12.24 -12.96 -17.99
C HIS A 40 11.98 -13.91 -16.80
N SER A 41 12.95 -14.02 -15.89
CA SER A 41 12.82 -14.84 -14.68
C SER A 41 12.70 -13.94 -13.46
N VAL A 42 11.47 -13.56 -13.13
CA VAL A 42 11.16 -12.73 -11.95
C VAL A 42 10.83 -13.60 -10.73
N ALA A 43 11.34 -13.23 -9.56
CA ALA A 43 11.03 -13.96 -8.33
C ALA A 43 9.61 -13.61 -7.85
N CYS A 44 8.77 -14.63 -7.63
CA CYS A 44 7.47 -14.44 -6.98
C CYS A 44 7.66 -13.90 -5.56
N LEU A 45 6.78 -12.97 -5.14
CA LEU A 45 6.60 -12.70 -3.73
C LEU A 45 6.08 -13.94 -3.00
N THR A 46 6.58 -14.15 -1.79
CA THR A 46 5.99 -15.10 -0.85
C THR A 46 4.67 -14.56 -0.31
N GLU A 47 3.84 -15.46 0.23
CA GLU A 47 2.54 -15.09 0.82
C GLU A 47 2.70 -14.10 1.98
N LEU A 48 3.77 -14.24 2.76
CA LEU A 48 4.14 -13.33 3.85
C LEU A 48 4.43 -11.92 3.33
N GLU A 49 5.32 -11.79 2.34
CA GLU A 49 5.65 -10.46 1.78
C GLU A 49 4.41 -9.78 1.20
N ARG A 50 3.52 -10.56 0.54
CA ARG A 50 2.25 -10.03 0.03
C ARG A 50 1.36 -9.50 1.15
N GLN A 51 1.29 -10.19 2.29
CA GLN A 51 0.59 -9.70 3.48
C GLN A 51 1.20 -8.40 4.01
N GLU A 52 2.52 -8.30 4.09
CA GLU A 52 3.19 -7.08 4.56
C GLU A 52 2.82 -5.85 3.69
N TYR A 53 2.79 -6.01 2.37
CA TYR A 53 2.35 -4.93 1.47
C TYR A 53 0.87 -4.56 1.65
N LEU A 54 0.00 -5.54 1.90
CA LEU A 54 -1.43 -5.30 2.15
C LEU A 54 -1.65 -4.59 3.49
N GLU A 55 -0.95 -5.02 4.54
CA GLU A 55 -1.02 -4.39 5.86
C GLU A 55 -0.49 -2.96 5.82
N GLN A 56 0.62 -2.73 5.11
CA GLN A 56 1.15 -1.40 4.93
C GLN A 56 0.18 -0.50 4.15
N ALA A 57 -0.39 -0.98 3.05
CA ALA A 57 -1.40 -0.24 2.29
C ALA A 57 -2.65 0.07 3.13
N ARG A 58 -3.11 -0.88 3.94
CA ARG A 58 -4.24 -0.68 4.86
C ARG A 58 -3.91 0.38 5.91
N HIS A 59 -2.70 0.35 6.46
CA HIS A 59 -2.23 1.35 7.40
C HIS A 59 -2.15 2.73 6.75
N GLU A 60 -1.52 2.86 5.59
CA GLU A 60 -1.42 4.12 4.83
C GLU A 60 -2.79 4.71 4.49
N LEU A 61 -3.75 3.90 4.05
CA LEU A 61 -5.11 4.37 3.73
C LEU A 61 -5.86 4.81 4.99
N ARG A 62 -5.61 4.15 6.12
CA ARG A 62 -6.18 4.49 7.43
C ARG A 62 -5.57 5.76 8.02
N THR A 63 -4.26 5.99 7.85
CA THR A 63 -3.55 7.18 8.37
C THR A 63 -3.62 8.38 7.42
N SER A 64 -3.70 8.16 6.10
CA SER A 64 -3.93 9.23 5.11
C SER A 64 -5.38 9.68 5.05
N SER A 65 -6.31 8.95 5.66
CA SER A 65 -7.65 9.45 5.93
C SER A 65 -7.57 10.63 6.92
N PRO A 66 -8.44 11.65 6.81
CA PRO A 66 -8.28 12.97 7.44
C PRO A 66 -8.32 13.01 8.99
N ALA A 67 -8.19 11.87 9.68
CA ALA A 67 -8.06 11.80 11.13
C ALA A 67 -6.83 12.57 11.64
N GLU A 68 -5.75 12.69 10.86
CA GLU A 68 -4.57 13.47 11.24
C GLU A 68 -4.69 14.99 10.96
N ARG A 69 -5.77 15.45 10.30
CA ARG A 69 -6.04 16.91 10.17
C ARG A 69 -6.81 17.50 11.34
N LEU A 70 -7.37 16.68 12.24
CA LEU A 70 -8.19 17.17 13.36
C LEU A 70 -7.46 17.26 14.70
N ASP A 71 -6.22 16.76 14.82
CA ASP A 71 -5.44 16.94 16.06
C ASP A 71 -4.61 18.23 16.06
N ARG A 72 -4.18 18.72 14.89
CA ARG A 72 -3.44 20.00 14.77
C ARG A 72 -4.33 21.26 14.77
N CYS A 73 -5.63 21.14 15.03
CA CYS A 73 -6.55 22.29 15.04
C CYS A 73 -7.24 22.51 16.40
N LYS A 74 -6.73 21.90 17.48
CA LYS A 74 -7.22 22.11 18.85
C LYS A 74 -6.21 22.74 19.82
N THR A 75 -5.10 23.28 19.34
CA THR A 75 -4.17 24.08 20.15
C THR A 75 -4.06 25.49 19.57
N GLY A 76 -5.08 26.31 19.85
CA GLY A 76 -5.10 27.71 19.41
C GLY A 76 -6.19 28.57 20.04
N ARG A 77 -6.76 28.17 21.18
CA ARG A 77 -7.67 29.02 21.97
C ARG A 77 -7.29 29.01 23.45
N LYS A 78 -6.24 29.74 23.82
CA LYS A 78 -6.11 30.33 25.16
C LYS A 78 -5.04 31.42 25.17
N GLY A 79 -5.44 32.62 25.59
CA GLY A 79 -4.58 33.80 25.76
C GLY A 79 -4.82 34.81 24.64
N ILE A 80 -5.30 36.03 24.88
CA ILE A 80 -5.19 36.87 26.08
C ILE A 80 -6.27 37.97 25.96
N GLU A 81 -7.04 38.17 27.01
CA GLU A 81 -7.77 39.41 27.30
C GLU A 81 -6.92 40.19 28.32
#